data_AF-B1XIA8-F1
#
_entry.id   AF-B1XIA8-F1
#
_cell.length_a   1.000
_cell.length_b   1.000
_cell.length_c   1.000
_cell.angle_alpha   90.00
_cell.angle_beta   90.00
_cell.angle_gamma   90.00
#
_symmetry.space_group_name_H-M   'P 1'
#
loop_
_entity.id
_entity.type
_entity.pdbx_description
1 polymer ?
#
loop_
_entity_poly.entity_id
_entity_poly.type
_entity_poly.pdbx_seq_one_letter_code
_entity_poly.pdbx_strand_id
1 'polypeptide(L)'
;MAIADSTTKATHFTVAPAPVLMSQGDEQEADLVDRLDLSTAQRQQIQGIRANYRSQMGAKRAAIQQAKNTMRTLMRNSTTTRNQLEAQHRTITNLRQDLADLHFRQMLDIREVLTPAQRAELAQHMAQKRQGDRFQRWRSWFGWRQ
;
A
#
# COMPACT_ATOMS: atom_id res chain seq x y z
N MET A 1 22.69 35.93 -47.98
CA MET A 1 23.44 35.24 -46.90
C MET A 1 22.42 34.74 -45.89
N ALA A 2 22.44 33.43 -45.66
CA ALA A 2 21.42 32.67 -44.94
C ALA A 2 21.59 32.78 -43.41
N ILE A 3 20.47 32.98 -42.70
CA ILE A 3 20.40 32.74 -41.26
C ILE A 3 19.61 31.44 -41.06
N ALA A 4 20.31 30.45 -40.52
CA ALA A 4 19.81 29.09 -40.32
C ALA A 4 18.90 29.02 -39.09
N ASP A 5 17.77 28.36 -39.30
CA ASP A 5 16.73 28.07 -38.32
C ASP A 5 17.22 27.02 -37.31
N SER A 6 17.18 27.33 -36.01
CA SER A 6 17.67 26.45 -34.94
C SER A 6 16.48 25.79 -34.23
N THR A 7 15.90 24.77 -34.85
CA THR A 7 14.89 23.91 -34.22
C THR A 7 15.53 23.07 -33.10
N THR A 8 15.26 23.41 -31.85
CA THR A 8 15.62 22.57 -30.69
C THR A 8 14.61 21.43 -30.54
N LYS A 9 15.00 20.20 -30.90
CA LYS A 9 14.20 18.99 -30.64
C LYS A 9 14.16 18.71 -29.14
N ALA A 10 13.02 19.00 -28.49
CA ALA A 10 12.74 18.50 -27.15
C ALA A 10 12.63 16.97 -27.18
N THR A 11 13.59 16.30 -26.54
CA THR A 11 13.57 14.83 -26.38
C THR A 11 12.58 14.51 -25.27
N HIS A 12 11.36 14.12 -25.63
CA HIS A 12 10.37 13.60 -24.69
C HIS A 12 10.78 12.18 -24.27
N PHE A 13 11.41 12.04 -23.11
CA PHE A 13 11.56 10.76 -22.44
C PHE A 13 10.20 10.32 -21.91
N THR A 14 9.52 9.47 -22.68
CA THR A 14 8.33 8.75 -22.20
C THR A 14 8.80 7.68 -21.23
N VAL A 15 8.71 7.97 -19.92
CA VAL A 15 8.90 6.96 -18.88
C VAL A 15 7.63 6.09 -18.89
N ALA A 16 7.76 4.88 -19.43
CA ALA A 16 6.73 3.85 -19.28
C ALA A 16 6.44 3.65 -17.77
N PRO A 17 5.17 3.57 -17.34
CA PRO A 17 4.87 3.35 -15.93
C PRO A 17 5.41 1.98 -15.52
N ALA A 18 6.36 1.97 -14.58
CA ALA A 18 6.85 0.76 -13.96
C ALA A 18 5.66 -0.04 -13.38
N PRO A 19 5.63 -1.38 -13.50
CA PRO A 19 4.58 -2.17 -12.87
C PRO A 19 4.58 -1.84 -11.38
N VAL A 20 3.44 -1.34 -10.89
CA VAL A 20 3.22 -1.07 -9.47
C VAL A 20 3.35 -2.41 -8.76
N LEU A 21 4.50 -2.65 -8.14
CA LEU A 21 4.73 -3.82 -7.31
C LEU A 21 3.72 -3.76 -6.17
N MET A 22 2.65 -4.56 -6.28
CA MET A 22 1.62 -4.65 -5.26
C MET A 22 2.28 -5.04 -3.95
N SER A 23 1.97 -4.29 -2.88
CA SER A 23 2.49 -4.58 -1.56
C SER A 23 1.65 -5.73 -1.00
N GLN A 24 2.28 -6.84 -0.62
CA GLN A 24 1.65 -8.09 -0.16
C GLN A 24 0.59 -7.93 0.96
N GLY A 25 0.50 -6.77 1.62
CA GLY A 25 -0.55 -6.48 2.61
C GLY A 25 -1.93 -6.20 2.00
N ASP A 26 -2.00 -5.71 0.76
CA ASP A 26 -3.27 -5.33 0.11
C ASP A 26 -3.97 -6.53 -0.52
N GLU A 27 -3.16 -7.44 -1.08
CA GLU A 27 -3.61 -8.71 -1.65
C GLU A 27 -4.28 -9.56 -0.56
N GLN A 28 -3.76 -9.49 0.67
CA GLN A 28 -4.19 -10.32 1.77
C GLN A 28 -5.61 -10.06 2.28
N GLU A 29 -6.15 -8.85 2.13
CA GLU A 29 -7.53 -8.50 2.51
C GLU A 29 -8.48 -8.64 1.33
N ALA A 30 -8.02 -8.30 0.11
CA ALA A 30 -8.72 -8.61 -1.13
C ALA A 30 -9.03 -10.11 -1.24
N ASP A 31 -8.07 -10.95 -0.87
CA ASP A 31 -8.18 -12.41 -0.87
C ASP A 31 -9.29 -12.97 0.03
N LEU A 32 -9.66 -12.28 1.11
CA LEU A 32 -10.66 -12.83 2.05
C LEU A 32 -12.08 -12.56 1.59
N VAL A 33 -12.32 -11.37 1.01
CA VAL A 33 -13.62 -10.99 0.46
C VAL A 33 -13.90 -11.78 -0.82
N ASP A 34 -12.88 -12.05 -1.63
CA ASP A 34 -13.01 -12.78 -2.89
C ASP A 34 -13.33 -14.28 -2.69
N ARG A 35 -13.19 -14.80 -1.47
CA ARG A 35 -13.57 -16.17 -1.08
C ARG A 35 -15.04 -16.31 -0.68
N LEU A 36 -15.76 -15.20 -0.52
CA LEU A 36 -17.19 -15.23 -0.19
C LEU A 36 -18.00 -15.59 -1.43
N ASP A 37 -19.18 -16.18 -1.24
CA ASP A 37 -20.13 -16.38 -2.34
C ASP A 37 -20.82 -15.06 -2.70
N LEU A 38 -20.13 -14.25 -3.51
CA LEU A 38 -20.59 -12.94 -3.96
C LEU A 38 -21.49 -13.05 -5.19
N SER A 39 -22.56 -12.27 -5.23
CA SER A 39 -23.32 -12.09 -6.47
C SER A 39 -22.50 -11.30 -7.51
N THR A 40 -22.89 -11.39 -8.78
CA THR A 40 -22.23 -10.62 -9.86
C THR A 40 -22.32 -9.12 -9.61
N ALA A 41 -23.46 -8.63 -9.11
CA ALA A 41 -23.63 -7.21 -8.75
C ALA A 41 -22.68 -6.80 -7.61
N GLN A 42 -22.59 -7.62 -6.55
CA GLN A 42 -21.67 -7.35 -5.43
C GLN A 42 -20.21 -7.31 -5.89
N ARG A 43 -19.78 -8.25 -6.74
CA ARG A 43 -18.42 -8.25 -7.32
C ARG A 43 -18.12 -6.96 -8.07
N GLN A 44 -19.04 -6.49 -8.91
CA GLN A 44 -18.86 -5.25 -9.66
C GLN A 44 -18.77 -4.03 -8.74
N GLN A 45 -19.63 -3.94 -7.72
CA GLN A 45 -19.58 -2.86 -6.74
C GLN A 45 -18.27 -2.85 -5.95
N ILE A 46 -17.81 -4.01 -5.49
CA ILE A 46 -16.55 -4.16 -4.77
C ILE A 46 -15.35 -3.77 -5.65
N GLN A 47 -15.35 -4.14 -6.93
CA GLN A 47 -14.32 -3.72 -7.88
C GLN A 47 -14.29 -2.20 -8.05
N GLY A 48 -15.46 -1.55 -8.15
CA GLY A 48 -15.57 -0.09 -8.20
C GLY A 48 -15.01 0.57 -6.95
N ILE A 49 -15.36 0.07 -5.76
CA ILE A 49 -14.79 0.53 -4.49
C ILE A 49 -13.26 0.36 -4.53
N ARG A 50 -12.74 -0.81 -4.92
CA ARG A 50 -11.29 -1.05 -5.01
C ARG A 50 -10.59 -0.07 -5.95
N ALA A 51 -11.18 0.23 -7.09
CA ALA A 51 -10.65 1.18 -8.05
C ALA A 51 -10.55 2.60 -7.46
N ASN A 52 -11.55 3.05 -6.70
CA ASN A 52 -11.59 4.38 -6.09
C ASN A 52 -10.44 4.64 -5.11
N TYR A 53 -10.04 3.62 -4.35
CA TYR A 53 -8.94 3.73 -3.38
C TYR A 53 -7.56 3.48 -4.01
N ARG A 54 -7.49 2.82 -5.17
CA ARG A 54 -6.24 2.32 -5.77
C ARG A 54 -5.19 3.42 -5.95
N SER A 55 -5.59 4.57 -6.51
CA SER A 55 -4.68 5.69 -6.77
C SER A 55 -4.11 6.28 -5.47
N GLN A 56 -4.98 6.58 -4.50
CA GLN A 56 -4.59 7.18 -3.22
C GLN A 56 -3.65 6.27 -2.44
N MET A 57 -3.99 4.97 -2.35
CA MET A 57 -3.13 4.00 -1.69
C MET A 57 -1.80 3.82 -2.44
N GLY A 58 -1.82 3.80 -3.77
CA GLY A 58 -0.61 3.75 -4.60
C GLY A 58 0.34 4.91 -4.31
N ALA A 59 -0.19 6.13 -4.23
CA ALA A 59 0.58 7.32 -3.87
C ALA A 59 1.17 7.20 -2.45
N LYS A 60 0.39 6.74 -1.45
CA LYS A 60 0.89 6.53 -0.08
C LYS A 60 2.00 5.48 -0.03
N ARG A 61 1.89 4.38 -0.77
CA ARG A 61 2.95 3.36 -0.86
C ARG A 61 4.24 3.92 -1.46
N ALA A 62 4.14 4.70 -2.54
CA ALA A 62 5.28 5.37 -3.14
C ALA A 62 5.96 6.32 -2.13
N ALA A 63 5.18 7.13 -1.40
CA ALA A 63 5.69 8.01 -0.37
C ALA A 63 6.39 7.25 0.77
N ILE A 64 5.82 6.14 1.24
CA ILE A 64 6.46 5.26 2.25
C ILE A 64 7.80 4.75 1.73
N GLN A 65 7.86 4.30 0.47
CA GLN A 65 9.09 3.77 -0.11
C GLN A 65 10.17 4.85 -0.23
N GLN A 66 9.80 6.05 -0.68
CA GLN A 66 10.70 7.19 -0.72
C GLN A 66 11.21 7.53 0.69
N ALA A 67 10.31 7.60 1.69
CA ALA A 67 10.70 7.89 3.07
C ALA A 67 11.65 6.83 3.65
N LYS A 68 11.47 5.55 3.31
CA LYS A 68 12.41 4.48 3.68
C LYS A 68 13.77 4.65 3.00
N ASN A 69 13.81 5.06 1.74
CA ASN A 69 15.08 5.33 1.04
C ASN A 69 15.82 6.50 1.68
N THR A 70 15.11 7.58 2.03
CA THR A 70 15.68 8.70 2.79
C THR A 70 16.25 8.24 4.12
N MET A 71 15.52 7.40 4.87
CA MET A 71 16.03 6.82 6.12
C MET A 71 17.33 6.04 5.90
N ARG A 72 17.43 5.22 4.85
CA ARG A 72 18.66 4.48 4.53
C ARG A 72 19.83 5.41 4.24
N THR A 73 19.60 6.52 3.52
CA THR A 73 20.63 7.53 3.26
C THR A 73 21.07 8.21 4.55
N LEU A 74 20.11 8.60 5.41
CA LEU A 74 20.40 9.23 6.70
C LEU A 74 21.24 8.30 7.60
N MET A 75 20.91 7.01 7.67
CA MET A 75 21.65 6.02 8.47
C MET A 75 23.10 5.78 7.99
N ARG A 76 23.37 5.97 6.68
CA ARG A 76 24.72 5.80 6.11
C ARG A 76 25.60 7.03 6.26
N ASN A 77 25.02 8.19 6.50
CA ASN A 77 25.76 9.43 6.67
C ASN A 77 26.20 9.58 8.13
N SER A 78 27.52 9.65 8.34
CA SER A 78 28.15 9.76 9.66
C SER A 78 27.86 11.08 10.37
N THR A 79 27.38 12.10 9.65
CA THR A 79 27.02 13.41 10.20
C THR A 79 25.53 13.51 10.58
N THR A 80 24.72 12.50 10.27
CA THR A 80 23.31 12.51 10.64
C THR A 80 23.13 12.46 12.15
N THR A 81 22.32 13.37 12.66
CA THR A 81 21.98 13.44 14.08
C THR A 81 20.84 12.48 14.45
N ARG A 82 20.77 12.10 15.72
CA ARG A 82 19.64 11.33 16.28
C ARG A 82 18.28 11.97 15.96
N ASN A 83 18.17 13.29 16.09
CA ASN A 83 16.91 14.01 15.87
C ASN A 83 16.42 13.88 14.42
N GLN A 84 17.33 13.89 13.44
CA GLN A 84 16.98 13.70 12.03
C GLN A 84 16.46 12.28 11.77
N LEU A 85 17.06 11.25 12.40
CA LEU A 85 16.58 9.88 12.31
C LEU A 85 15.20 9.72 12.96
N GLU A 86 14.99 10.28 14.15
CA GLU A 86 13.68 10.23 14.81
C GLU A 86 12.60 10.95 14.00
N ALA A 87 12.90 12.12 13.43
CA ALA A 87 11.99 12.85 12.56
C ALA A 87 11.60 12.00 11.34
N GLN A 88 12.58 11.38 10.67
CA GLN A 88 12.31 10.52 9.52
C GLN A 88 11.52 9.26 9.90
N HIS A 89 11.76 8.69 11.09
CA HIS A 89 10.97 7.59 11.61
C HIS A 89 9.51 7.99 11.80
N ARG A 90 9.24 9.16 12.38
CA ARG A 90 7.88 9.70 12.54
C ARG A 90 7.19 9.87 11.18
N THR A 91 7.90 10.39 10.17
CA THR A 91 7.36 10.48 8.79
C THR A 91 6.92 9.13 8.25
N ILE A 92 7.75 8.09 8.39
CA ILE A 92 7.41 6.73 7.93
C ILE A 92 6.18 6.19 8.70
N THR A 93 6.14 6.38 10.02
CA THR A 93 5.04 5.91 10.87
C THR A 93 3.73 6.59 10.51
N ASN A 94 3.72 7.91 10.32
CA ASN A 94 2.52 8.65 9.93
C ASN A 94 2.01 8.20 8.56
N LEU A 95 2.89 8.04 7.56
CA LEU A 95 2.50 7.55 6.23
C LEU A 95 1.91 6.13 6.27
N ARG A 96 2.41 5.28 7.17
CA ARG A 96 1.85 3.93 7.37
C ARG A 96 0.48 3.99 8.03
N GLN A 97 0.29 4.88 9.00
CA GLN A 97 -1.02 5.09 9.62
C GLN A 97 -2.04 5.57 8.59
N ASP A 98 -1.69 6.57 7.77
CA ASP A 98 -2.54 7.05 6.68
C ASP A 98 -2.96 5.92 5.72
N LEU A 99 -2.01 5.04 5.37
CA LEU A 99 -2.30 3.90 4.50
C LEU A 99 -3.24 2.91 5.20
N ALA A 100 -3.02 2.60 6.48
CA ALA A 100 -3.90 1.73 7.26
C ALA A 100 -5.32 2.30 7.36
N ASP A 101 -5.46 3.61 7.54
CA ASP A 101 -6.76 4.28 7.56
C ASP A 101 -7.49 4.16 6.21
N LEU A 102 -6.77 4.25 5.09
CA LEU A 102 -7.36 4.01 3.77
C LEU A 102 -7.83 2.57 3.60
N HIS A 103 -7.07 1.58 4.09
CA HIS A 103 -7.50 0.17 4.07
C HIS A 103 -8.76 -0.03 4.90
N PHE A 104 -8.78 0.53 6.09
CA PHE A 104 -9.93 0.44 6.97
C PHE A 104 -11.20 1.04 6.33
N ARG A 105 -11.10 2.21 5.70
CA ARG A 105 -12.22 2.83 4.99
C ARG A 105 -12.70 1.97 3.81
N GLN A 106 -11.77 1.48 2.99
CA GLN A 106 -12.09 0.57 1.89
C GLN A 106 -12.81 -0.70 2.40
N MET A 107 -12.34 -1.29 3.49
CA MET A 107 -12.95 -2.45 4.12
C MET A 107 -14.38 -2.14 4.61
N LEU A 108 -14.61 -0.96 5.21
CA LEU A 108 -15.96 -0.53 5.61
C LEU A 108 -16.90 -0.41 4.41
N ASP A 109 -16.46 0.27 3.35
CA ASP A 109 -17.27 0.43 2.13
C ASP A 109 -17.63 -0.93 1.50
N ILE A 110 -16.68 -1.87 1.47
CA ILE A 110 -16.95 -3.24 1.01
C ILE A 110 -17.95 -3.95 1.93
N ARG A 111 -17.79 -3.80 3.25
CA ARG A 111 -18.70 -4.43 4.24
C ARG A 111 -20.14 -3.98 4.04
N GLU A 112 -20.38 -2.74 3.62
CA GLU A 112 -21.72 -2.21 3.33
C GLU A 112 -22.41 -2.94 2.16
N VAL A 113 -21.65 -3.45 1.19
CA VAL A 113 -22.16 -4.24 0.05
C VAL A 113 -22.53 -5.68 0.44
N LEU A 114 -21.92 -6.21 1.50
CA LEU A 114 -22.13 -7.59 1.94
C LEU A 114 -23.42 -7.78 2.74
N THR A 115 -24.03 -8.96 2.62
CA THR A 115 -25.15 -9.37 3.46
C THR A 115 -24.71 -9.66 4.89
N PRO A 116 -25.63 -9.68 5.88
CA PRO A 116 -25.30 -10.06 7.25
C PRO A 116 -24.61 -11.43 7.36
N ALA A 117 -25.05 -12.42 6.57
CA ALA A 117 -24.46 -13.76 6.55
C ALA A 117 -23.00 -13.74 6.00
N GLN A 118 -22.77 -13.07 4.87
CA GLN A 118 -21.43 -12.90 4.30
C GLN A 118 -20.49 -12.14 5.24
N ARG A 119 -20.99 -11.16 6.01
CA ARG A 119 -20.20 -10.45 7.04
C ARG A 119 -19.77 -11.39 8.17
N ALA A 120 -20.64 -12.31 8.58
CA ALA A 120 -20.32 -13.31 9.59
C ALA A 120 -19.25 -14.30 9.08
N GLU A 121 -19.38 -14.76 7.83
CA GLU A 121 -18.39 -15.60 7.16
C GLU A 121 -17.02 -14.91 7.04
N LEU A 122 -17.01 -13.64 6.61
CA LEU A 122 -15.80 -12.83 6.54
C LEU A 122 -15.12 -12.72 7.93
N ALA A 123 -15.89 -12.55 9.00
CA ALA A 123 -15.36 -12.53 10.37
C ALA A 123 -14.72 -13.87 10.77
N GLN A 124 -15.28 -15.00 10.34
CA GLN A 124 -14.70 -16.33 10.57
C GLN A 124 -13.37 -16.49 9.81
N HIS A 125 -13.32 -16.09 8.54
CA HIS A 125 -12.09 -16.11 7.74
C HIS A 125 -10.97 -15.27 8.39
N MET A 126 -11.31 -14.07 8.89
CA MET A 126 -10.36 -13.22 9.61
C MET A 126 -9.87 -13.85 10.92
N ALA A 127 -10.77 -14.50 11.67
CA ALA A 127 -10.43 -15.16 12.93
C ALA A 127 -9.48 -16.36 12.71
N GLN A 128 -9.70 -17.14 11.65
CA GLN A 128 -8.83 -18.27 11.29
C GLN A 128 -7.44 -17.81 10.86
N LYS A 129 -7.35 -16.75 10.05
CA LYS A 129 -6.06 -16.16 9.64
C LYS A 129 -5.24 -15.68 10.83
N ARG A 130 -5.88 -15.05 11.82
CA ARG A 130 -5.23 -14.60 13.08
C ARG A 130 -4.70 -15.75 13.93
N GLN A 131 -5.23 -16.97 13.80
CA GLN A 131 -4.69 -18.14 14.48
C GLN A 131 -3.40 -18.64 13.81
N GLY A 132 -3.32 -18.57 12.47
CA GLY A 132 -2.07 -18.83 11.74
C GLY A 132 -1.00 -17.76 11.96
N ASP A 133 -1.38 -16.48 11.91
CA ASP A 133 -0.44 -15.35 12.05
C ASP A 133 0.10 -15.15 13.47
N ARG A 134 -0.60 -15.61 14.52
CA ARG A 134 -0.05 -15.60 15.89
C ARG A 134 1.23 -16.44 16.00
N PHE A 135 1.38 -17.46 15.14
CA PHE A 135 2.60 -18.28 15.04
C PHE A 135 3.77 -17.53 14.36
N GLN A 136 3.49 -16.50 13.55
CA GLN A 136 4.48 -15.71 12.83
C GLN A 136 4.77 -14.35 13.48
N ARG A 137 3.84 -13.77 14.23
CA ARG A 137 4.03 -12.46 14.92
C ARG A 137 5.00 -12.52 16.10
N TRP A 138 5.22 -13.70 16.70
CA TRP A 138 6.31 -13.91 17.66
C TRP A 138 7.70 -13.82 17.00
N ARG A 139 7.81 -14.06 15.69
CA ARG A 139 9.08 -13.97 14.93
C ARG A 139 9.39 -12.58 14.39
N SER A 140 8.40 -11.68 14.30
CA SER A 140 8.63 -10.33 13.76
C SER A 140 8.99 -9.27 14.81
N TRP A 141 8.96 -9.62 16.11
CA TRP A 141 9.30 -8.71 17.19
C TRP A 141 10.80 -8.70 17.54
N PHE A 142 11.51 -9.79 17.24
CA PHE A 142 12.98 -9.87 17.38
C PHE A 142 13.63 -10.09 16.01
N GLY A 143 13.94 -8.99 15.33
CA GLY A 143 14.53 -8.99 14.00
C GLY A 143 15.87 -9.73 13.90
N TRP A 144 15.81 -10.98 13.47
CA TRP A 144 16.94 -11.73 12.91
C TRP A 144 16.50 -12.35 11.59
N ARG A 145 16.92 -11.76 10.46
CA ARG A 145 17.21 -12.56 9.27
C ARG A 145 18.70 -12.89 9.36
N GLN A 146 19.04 -14.18 9.33
CA GLN A 146 20.36 -14.59 8.86
C GLN A 146 20.49 -14.28 7.38
#